data_AF-A0A529Y157-F1
#
_entry.id   AF-A0A529Y157-F1
#
_cell.length_a   1.000
_cell.length_b   1.000
_cell.length_c   1.000
_cell.angle_alpha   90.00
_cell.angle_beta   90.00
_cell.angle_gamma   90.00
#
_symmetry.space_group_name_H-M   'P 1'
#
loop_
_entity.id
_entity.type
_entity.pdbx_description
1 polymer ?
#
loop_
_entity_poly.entity_id
_entity_poly.type
_entity_poly.pdbx_seq_one_letter_code
_entity_poly.pdbx_strand_id
1 'polypeptide(L)' 'SGKRFGYSQVANAIYLIRKGTVPASFALPLMFRNITANLAKSLWPEPYVDRRGRLVGNALAILHIAMGRIEPEYILKI' A
#
# COMPACT_ATOMS: atom_id res chain seq x y z
N SER A 1 7.89 5.11 -9.39
CA SER A 1 6.57 4.79 -9.98
C SER A 1 5.51 4.79 -8.89
N GLY A 2 4.30 5.29 -9.17
CA GLY A 2 3.19 5.27 -8.21
C GLY A 2 2.79 3.85 -7.80
N LYS A 3 2.94 2.87 -8.71
CA LYS A 3 2.67 1.45 -8.44
C LYS A 3 3.55 0.87 -7.34
N ARG A 4 4.87 1.09 -7.40
CA ARG A 4 5.82 0.68 -6.34
C ARG A 4 5.48 1.32 -5.00
N PHE A 5 5.24 2.64 -5.02
CA PHE A 5 4.88 3.37 -3.81
C PHE A 5 3.58 2.83 -3.18
N GLY A 6 2.52 2.65 -3.98
CA GLY A 6 1.27 2.05 -3.53
C GLY A 6 1.47 0.65 -2.93
N TYR A 7 2.26 -0.21 -3.58
CA TYR A 7 2.54 -1.54 -3.04
C TYR A 7 3.20 -1.46 -1.65
N SER A 8 4.22 -0.61 -1.48
CA SER A 8 4.90 -0.45 -0.18
C SER A 8 4.01 0.07 0.94
N GLN A 9 3.02 0.92 0.65
CA GLN A 9 2.12 1.48 1.67
C GLN A 9 1.33 0.39 2.41
N VAL A 10 1.03 -0.71 1.73
CA VAL A 10 0.27 -1.84 2.28
C VAL A 10 1.23 -2.94 2.75
N ALA A 11 2.15 -3.38 1.88
CA ALA A 11 3.05 -4.50 2.18
C ALA A 11 3.94 -4.23 3.39
N ASN A 12 4.49 -3.01 3.53
CA ASN A 12 5.35 -2.68 4.66
C ASN A 12 4.56 -2.59 5.96
N ALA A 13 3.37 -1.99 5.93
CA ALA A 13 2.53 -1.88 7.13
C ALA A 13 2.19 -3.26 7.69
N ILE A 14 1.74 -4.17 6.82
CA ILE A 14 1.40 -5.54 7.20
C ILE A 14 2.63 -6.34 7.62
N TYR A 15 3.76 -6.18 6.94
CA TYR A 15 5.01 -6.81 7.33
C TYR A 15 5.48 -6.36 8.73
N LEU A 16 5.45 -5.05 9.03
CA LEU A 16 5.86 -4.50 10.33
C LEU A 16 4.94 -4.94 11.48
N ILE A 17 3.63 -5.05 11.20
CA ILE A 17 2.66 -5.63 12.14
C ILE A 17 3.00 -7.09 12.41
N ARG A 18 3.23 -7.89 11.35
CA ARG A 18 3.56 -9.31 11.48
C ARG A 18 4.89 -9.54 12.19
N LYS A 19 5.87 -8.65 11.99
CA LYS A 19 7.15 -8.68 12.69
C LYS A 19 7.03 -8.34 14.18
N GLY A 20 5.92 -7.73 14.61
CA GLY A 20 5.71 -7.29 16.00
C GLY A 20 6.43 -5.99 16.36
N THR A 21 7.02 -5.28 15.39
CA THR A 21 7.72 -4.01 15.63
C THR A 21 6.76 -2.84 15.77
N VAL A 22 5.60 -2.91 15.11
CA VAL A 22 4.58 -1.86 15.14
C VAL A 22 3.21 -2.47 15.48
N PRO A 23 2.47 -1.94 16.46
CA PRO A 23 1.16 -2.47 16.80
C PRO A 23 0.15 -2.24 15.67
N ALA A 24 -0.71 -3.24 15.43
CA ALA A 24 -1.75 -3.17 14.40
C ALA A 24 -2.70 -1.98 14.59
N SER A 25 -3.01 -1.65 15.85
CA SER A 25 -3.84 -0.50 16.22
C SER A 25 -3.27 0.83 15.74
N PHE A 26 -1.96 0.93 15.57
CA PHE A 26 -1.30 2.13 15.05
C PHE A 26 -1.13 2.09 13.54
N ALA A 27 -0.65 0.97 13.00
CA ALA A 27 -0.33 0.86 11.58
C ALA A 27 -1.56 0.76 10.67
N LEU A 28 -2.62 0.07 11.09
CA LEU A 28 -3.82 -0.11 10.25
C LEU A 28 -4.54 1.22 9.96
N PRO A 29 -4.84 2.09 10.95
CA PRO A 29 -5.49 3.37 10.66
C PRO A 29 -4.69 4.27 9.70
N LEU A 30 -3.35 4.28 9.84
CA LEU A 30 -2.47 5.04 8.95
C LEU A 30 -2.48 4.47 7.52
N MET A 31 -2.45 3.14 7.39
CA MET A 31 -2.56 2.46 6.09
C MET A 31 -3.90 2.78 5.43
N PHE A 32 -5.02 2.64 6.16
CA PHE A 32 -6.35 2.95 5.65
C PHE A 32 -6.47 4.41 5.22
N ARG A 33 -5.99 5.37 6.03
CA ARG A 33 -6.01 6.79 5.66
C ARG A 33 -5.27 7.05 4.35
N ASN A 34 -4.12 6.41 4.13
CA ASN A 34 -3.36 6.52 2.89
C ASN A 34 -4.10 5.93 1.68
N ILE A 35 -4.69 4.73 1.82
CA ILE A 35 -5.48 4.10 0.75
C ILE A 35 -6.69 4.97 0.41
N THR A 36 -7.45 5.42 1.41
CA THR A 36 -8.63 6.27 1.23
C THR A 36 -8.26 7.61 0.59
N ALA A 37 -7.16 8.24 1.00
CA ALA A 37 -6.67 9.47 0.38
C ALA A 37 -6.25 9.26 -1.08
N ASN A 38 -5.63 8.11 -1.40
CA ASN A 38 -5.31 7.76 -2.78
C ASN A 38 -6.58 7.54 -3.61
N LEU A 39 -7.60 6.85 -3.06
CA LEU A 39 -8.87 6.56 -3.72
C LEU A 39 -9.69 7.83 -3.97
N ALA A 40 -9.94 8.62 -2.92
CA ALA A 40 -10.73 9.85 -3.01
C ALA A 40 -10.12 10.83 -4.02
N LYS A 41 -8.80 11.04 -3.96
CA LYS A 41 -8.11 11.93 -4.88
C LYS A 41 -7.79 11.30 -6.23
N SER A 42 -8.03 10.01 -6.45
CA SER A 42 -7.91 9.43 -7.80
C SER A 42 -9.05 9.87 -8.72
N LEU A 43 -10.19 10.25 -8.12
CA LEU A 43 -11.35 10.82 -8.82
C LEU A 43 -11.08 12.27 -9.27
N TRP A 44 -10.20 12.99 -8.57
CA TRP A 44 -9.70 14.31 -8.94
C TRP A 44 -8.16 14.30 -8.97
N PRO A 45 -7.56 13.73 -10.02
CA PRO A 45 -6.12 13.51 -10.06
C PRO A 45 -5.36 14.84 -10.13
N GLU A 46 -4.49 15.05 -9.16
CA GLU A 46 -3.46 16.09 -9.23
C GLU A 46 -2.46 15.70 -10.35
N PRO A 47 -2.14 16.58 -11.32
CA PRO A 47 -1.40 16.21 -12.53
C PRO A 47 0.03 15.68 -12.28
N TYR A 48 0.59 15.94 -11.09
CA TYR A 48 1.95 15.55 -10.70
C TYR A 48 1.99 14.28 -9.83
N VAL A 49 0.84 13.70 -9.44
CA VAL A 49 0.78 12.49 -8.61
C VAL A 49 0.16 11.33 -9.38
N ASP A 50 0.91 10.26 -9.55
CA ASP A 50 0.41 8.99 -10.10
C ASP A 50 -0.50 8.23 -9.11
N ARG A 51 -1.71 8.76 -8.89
CA ARG A 51 -2.71 8.20 -7.96
C ARG A 51 -3.28 6.88 -8.46
N ARG A 52 -3.50 6.75 -9.77
CA ARG A 52 -3.95 5.49 -10.38
C ARG A 52 -2.91 4.39 -10.21
N GLY A 53 -1.63 4.69 -10.44
CA GLY A 53 -0.55 3.75 -10.15
C GLY A 53 -0.52 3.34 -8.68
N ARG A 54 -0.68 4.27 -7.74
CA ARG A 54 -0.76 3.96 -6.30
C ARG A 54 -1.90 3.00 -5.96
N LEU A 55 -3.08 3.19 -6.54
CA LEU A 55 -4.21 2.26 -6.34
C LEU A 55 -3.92 0.86 -6.89
N VAL A 56 -3.34 0.77 -8.09
CA VAL A 56 -2.91 -0.53 -8.66
C VAL A 56 -1.87 -1.20 -7.74
N GLY A 57 -0.93 -0.42 -7.19
CA GLY A 57 0.03 -0.91 -6.20
C GLY A 57 -0.62 -1.41 -4.92
N ASN A 58 -1.55 -0.63 -4.34
CA ASN A 58 -2.30 -1.01 -3.14
C ASN A 58 -3.07 -2.32 -3.38
N ALA A 59 -3.78 -2.43 -4.51
CA ALA A 59 -4.55 -3.62 -4.87
C ALA A 59 -3.65 -4.86 -5.05
N LEU A 60 -2.50 -4.72 -5.71
CA LEU A 60 -1.54 -5.82 -5.88
C LEU A 60 -0.99 -6.30 -4.54
N ALA A 61 -0.67 -5.38 -3.62
CA ALA A 61 -0.23 -5.74 -2.28
C ALA A 61 -1.31 -6.47 -1.48
N ILE A 62 -2.56 -5.99 -1.53
CA ILE A 62 -3.71 -6.65 -0.88
C ILE A 62 -3.88 -8.07 -1.43
N LEU A 63 -3.80 -8.26 -2.74
CA LEU A 63 -3.88 -9.59 -3.38
C LEU A 63 -2.76 -10.51 -2.88
N HIS A 64 -1.52 -10.02 -2.83
CA HIS A 64 -0.39 -10.79 -2.30
C HIS A 64 -0.61 -11.22 -0.85
N ILE A 65 -1.03 -10.29 0.00
CA ILE A 65 -1.32 -10.57 1.41
C ILE A 65 -2.47 -11.58 1.53
N ALA A 66 -3.53 -11.46 0.73
CA ALA A 66 -4.65 -12.39 0.71
C ALA A 66 -4.23 -13.81 0.26
N MET A 67 -3.23 -13.92 -0.63
CA MET A 67 -2.59 -15.18 -1.01
C MET A 67 -1.55 -15.68 0.01
N GLY A 68 -1.40 -15.01 1.16
CA GLY A 68 -0.42 -15.35 2.19
C GLY A 68 1.02 -14.92 1.88
N ARG A 69 1.25 -14.21 0.77
CA ARG A 69 2.57 -13.70 0.36
C ARG A 69 2.81 -12.32 0.95
N ILE A 70 3.61 -12.26 2.01
CA ILE A 70 3.99 -11.00 2.66
C ILE A 70 5.47 -10.75 2.41
N GLU A 71 5.79 -10.33 1.19
CA GLU A 71 7.15 -10.06 0.72
C GLU A 71 7.29 -8.58 0.32
N PRO A 72 7.86 -7.73 1.20
CA PRO A 72 8.09 -6.31 0.90
C PRO A 72 9.00 -6.11 -0.31
N GLU A 73 10.00 -6.98 -0.47
CA GLU A 73 11.01 -6.94 -1.53
C GLU A 73 10.45 -7.16 -2.93
N TYR A 74 9.22 -7.69 -3.05
CA TYR A 74 8.54 -7.82 -4.32
C TYR A 74 8.38 -6.48 -5.04
N ILE A 75 8.46 -5.35 -4.33
CA ILE A 75 8.51 -4.01 -4.92
C ILE A 75 9.59 -3.84 -6.00
N LEU A 76 10.70 -4.57 -5.90
CA LEU A 76 11.80 -4.54 -6.88
C LEU A 76 11.40 -5.19 -8.21
N LYS A 77 10.37 -6.05 -8.19
CA LYS A 77 9.82 -6.78 -9.35
C LYS A 77 8.59 -6.10 -9.97
N ILE A 78 8.20 -4.92 -9.45
CA ILE A 78 7.07 -4.11 -9.93
C ILE A 78 7.54 -3.05 -10.92
#